data_AF-A0A662DCM6-F1
#
_entry.id   AF-A0A662DCM6-F1
#
_cell.length_a   1.000
_cell.length_b   1.000
_cell.length_c   1.000
_cell.angle_alpha   90.00
_cell.angle_beta   90.00
_cell.angle_gamma   90.00
#
_symmetry.space_group_name_H-M   'P 1'
#
loop_
_entity.id
_entity.type
_entity.pdbx_description
1 polymer ?
#
loop_
_entity_poly.entity_id
_entity_poly.type
_entity_poly.pdbx_seq_one_letter_code
_entity_poly.pdbx_strand_id
1 'polypeptide(L)'
;MSRLPTAVGTSAFLAIVFGSVAFVIDSGPIVQSASFMIFVGVTGFALGGLAGLLLVRARWARWVLGTVVVGSVLLASIGGTALFWISLIVGAIAIIGLAGPWLTLWVRQQPVADQLGSVPVALMASGAITPIVVGFAAWDGVGPVHWILTIGVVVSAWAYGRGLPFGIWGFRVFVPIVGVPSVLQTSRPGSFVIAVAIVLLVGLAWSPSAKKVTAVITPPLPAPMSTRGTKNAG
;
A
#
# COMPACT_ATOMS: atom_id res chain seq x y z
N MET A 1 21.52 -20.35 -0.27
CA MET A 1 20.37 -19.70 -0.95
C MET A 1 19.63 -18.66 -0.11
N SER A 2 19.98 -18.43 1.17
CA SER A 2 19.21 -17.56 2.08
C SER A 2 19.21 -16.05 1.75
N ARG A 3 20.22 -15.56 1.00
CA ARG A 3 20.38 -14.11 0.71
C ARG A 3 19.71 -13.65 -0.58
N LEU A 4 19.29 -14.58 -1.44
CA LEU A 4 18.79 -14.27 -2.77
C LEU A 4 17.46 -13.47 -2.75
N PRO A 5 16.47 -13.80 -1.89
CA PRO A 5 15.26 -12.99 -1.76
C PRO A 5 15.52 -11.57 -1.26
N THR A 6 16.49 -11.39 -0.35
CA THR A 6 16.91 -10.07 0.14
C THR A 6 17.55 -9.28 -0.99
N ALA A 7 18.46 -9.86 -1.77
CA ALA A 7 19.09 -9.18 -2.89
C ALA A 7 18.07 -8.75 -3.97
N VAL A 8 17.09 -9.61 -4.28
CA VAL A 8 16.00 -9.28 -5.21
C VAL A 8 15.11 -8.17 -4.64
N GLY A 9 14.72 -8.26 -3.36
CA GLY A 9 13.92 -7.22 -2.71
C GLY A 9 14.64 -5.86 -2.68
N THR A 10 15.92 -5.84 -2.33
CA THR A 10 16.73 -4.62 -2.28
C THR A 10 16.94 -4.02 -3.66
N SER A 11 17.23 -4.82 -4.69
CA SER A 11 17.36 -4.32 -6.06
C SER A 11 16.04 -3.74 -6.58
N ALA A 12 14.90 -4.39 -6.31
CA ALA A 12 13.58 -3.83 -6.63
C ALA A 12 13.34 -2.48 -5.93
N PHE A 13 13.63 -2.40 -4.63
CA PHE A 13 13.46 -1.17 -3.88
C PHE A 13 14.37 -0.05 -4.39
N LEU A 14 15.63 -0.35 -4.70
CA LEU A 14 16.57 0.64 -5.28
C LEU A 14 16.10 1.13 -6.64
N ALA A 15 15.63 0.25 -7.53
CA ALA A 15 15.08 0.65 -8.82
C ALA A 15 13.93 1.64 -8.66
N ILE A 16 13.04 1.37 -7.68
CA ILE A 16 11.90 2.22 -7.35
C ILE A 16 12.34 3.57 -6.82
N VAL A 17 13.28 3.60 -5.87
CA VAL A 17 13.78 4.85 -5.29
C VAL A 17 14.46 5.70 -6.37
N PHE A 18 15.38 5.12 -7.15
CA PHE A 18 16.06 5.86 -8.22
C PHE A 18 15.09 6.37 -9.28
N GLY A 19 14.12 5.54 -9.70
CA GLY A 19 13.13 5.94 -10.70
C GLY A 19 12.21 7.05 -10.19
N SER A 20 11.76 6.94 -8.95
CA SER A 20 10.86 7.93 -8.34
C SER A 20 11.60 9.24 -8.04
N VAL A 21 12.88 9.19 -7.64
CA VAL A 21 13.72 10.40 -7.49
C VAL A 21 13.98 11.07 -8.83
N ALA A 22 14.29 10.29 -9.89
CA ALA A 22 14.44 10.82 -11.24
C ALA A 22 13.20 11.59 -11.68
N PHE A 23 12.02 11.03 -11.43
CA PHE A 23 10.74 11.67 -11.73
C PHE A 23 10.47 12.94 -10.90
N VAL A 24 10.87 12.99 -9.62
CA VAL A 24 10.72 14.22 -8.81
C VAL A 24 11.64 15.32 -9.30
N ILE A 25 12.87 14.98 -9.70
CA ILE A 25 13.86 15.94 -10.22
C ILE A 25 13.39 16.53 -11.55
N ASP A 26 12.84 15.70 -12.42
CA ASP A 26 12.34 16.10 -13.73
C ASP A 26 11.00 15.41 -14.01
N SER A 27 9.92 16.08 -13.59
CA SER A 27 8.55 15.56 -13.65
C SER A 27 7.82 15.94 -14.95
N GLY A 28 8.51 16.61 -15.87
CA GLY A 28 7.93 17.14 -17.10
C GLY A 28 6.77 18.10 -16.81
N PRO A 29 5.55 17.83 -17.31
CA PRO A 29 4.39 18.72 -17.14
C PRO A 29 3.74 18.65 -15.75
N ILE A 30 4.15 17.71 -14.89
CA ILE A 30 3.56 17.51 -13.56
C ILE A 30 4.26 18.46 -12.57
N VAL A 31 3.47 19.18 -11.76
CA VAL A 31 4.06 20.11 -10.79
C VAL A 31 4.80 19.37 -9.67
N GLN A 32 5.80 20.02 -9.09
CA GLN A 32 6.70 19.40 -8.12
C GLN A 32 5.98 18.87 -6.85
N SER A 33 4.91 19.53 -6.40
CA SER A 33 4.13 19.06 -5.26
C SER A 33 3.37 17.76 -5.54
N ALA A 34 2.89 17.59 -6.78
CA ALA A 34 2.24 16.39 -7.26
C ALA A 34 3.24 15.24 -7.45
N SER A 35 4.39 15.51 -8.07
CA SER A 35 5.44 14.51 -8.26
C SER A 35 6.00 14.01 -6.92
N PHE A 36 6.17 14.89 -5.93
CA PHE A 36 6.55 14.51 -4.58
C PHE A 36 5.50 13.64 -3.88
N MET A 37 4.21 13.96 -4.02
CA MET A 37 3.12 13.14 -3.48
C MET A 37 3.12 11.72 -4.10
N ILE A 38 3.33 11.62 -5.42
CA ILE A 38 3.47 10.32 -6.13
C ILE A 38 4.69 9.56 -5.59
N PHE A 39 5.84 10.22 -5.42
CA PHE A 39 7.04 9.62 -4.85
C PHE A 39 6.79 9.00 -3.46
N VAL A 40 6.10 9.72 -2.58
CA VAL A 40 5.74 9.22 -1.24
C VAL A 40 4.86 7.98 -1.34
N GLY A 41 3.84 8.00 -2.20
CA GLY A 41 2.94 6.87 -2.40
C GLY A 41 3.64 5.64 -3.00
N VAL A 42 4.41 5.83 -4.05
CA VAL A 42 5.19 4.77 -4.74
C VAL A 42 6.17 4.12 -3.76
N THR A 43 6.87 4.93 -2.96
CA THR A 43 7.81 4.43 -1.94
C THR A 43 7.07 3.67 -0.83
N GLY A 44 5.95 4.20 -0.34
CA GLY A 44 5.13 3.51 0.67
C GLY A 44 4.57 2.18 0.17
N PHE A 45 4.09 2.13 -1.08
CA PHE A 45 3.59 0.92 -1.70
C PHE A 45 4.72 -0.11 -1.95
N ALA A 46 5.91 0.36 -2.31
CA ALA A 46 7.11 -0.47 -2.43
C ALA A 46 7.52 -1.08 -1.08
N LEU A 47 7.52 -0.30 0.00
CA LEU A 47 7.83 -0.80 1.35
C LEU A 47 6.81 -1.87 1.79
N GLY A 48 5.53 -1.67 1.50
CA GLY A 48 4.49 -2.67 1.75
C GLY A 48 4.74 -3.98 0.97
N GLY A 49 5.08 -3.86 -0.32
CA GLY A 49 5.49 -5.00 -1.15
C GLY A 49 6.76 -5.69 -0.63
N LEU A 50 7.77 -4.93 -0.20
CA LEU A 50 9.02 -5.45 0.33
C LEU A 50 8.78 -6.21 1.65
N ALA A 51 8.00 -5.63 2.56
CA ALA A 51 7.62 -6.29 3.81
C ALA A 51 6.79 -7.56 3.55
N GLY A 52 5.84 -7.50 2.63
CA GLY A 52 5.04 -8.66 2.21
C GLY A 52 5.89 -9.78 1.61
N LEU A 53 6.92 -9.42 0.84
CA LEU A 53 7.88 -10.38 0.30
C LEU A 53 8.75 -10.91 1.44
N LEU A 54 9.57 -10.08 2.07
CA LEU A 54 10.63 -10.47 3.02
C LEU A 54 10.11 -11.09 4.33
N LEU A 55 9.04 -10.55 4.91
CA LEU A 55 8.54 -10.97 6.22
C LEU A 55 7.46 -12.05 6.10
N VAL A 56 6.50 -11.83 5.20
CA VAL A 56 5.33 -12.72 5.06
C VAL A 56 5.56 -13.82 4.03
N ARG A 57 6.49 -13.62 3.09
CA ARG A 57 6.74 -14.51 1.94
C ARG A 57 5.49 -14.69 1.09
N ALA A 58 4.74 -13.60 0.90
CA ALA A 58 3.46 -13.63 0.21
C ALA A 58 3.63 -13.60 -1.32
N ARG A 59 2.83 -14.41 -2.04
CA ARG A 59 2.90 -14.49 -3.51
C ARG A 59 2.48 -13.20 -4.20
N TRP A 60 1.55 -12.44 -3.62
CA TRP A 60 1.09 -11.16 -4.18
C TRP A 60 2.19 -10.09 -4.14
N ALA A 61 3.10 -10.16 -3.16
CA ALA A 61 4.12 -9.15 -2.94
C ALA A 61 5.11 -9.04 -4.10
N ARG A 62 5.41 -10.16 -4.78
CA ARG A 62 6.27 -10.16 -5.98
C ARG A 62 5.66 -9.35 -7.12
N TRP A 63 4.34 -9.43 -7.29
CA TRP A 63 3.61 -8.78 -8.38
C TRP A 63 3.39 -7.31 -8.08
N VAL A 64 3.15 -6.97 -6.80
CA VAL A 64 3.14 -5.59 -6.33
C VAL A 64 4.49 -4.95 -6.63
N LEU A 65 5.59 -5.51 -6.11
CA LEU A 65 6.94 -4.97 -6.35
C LEU A 65 7.27 -4.85 -7.83
N GLY A 66 6.96 -5.87 -8.64
CA GLY A 66 7.19 -5.82 -10.08
C GLY A 66 6.42 -4.67 -10.75
N THR A 67 5.16 -4.46 -10.38
CA THR A 67 4.34 -3.35 -10.88
C THR A 67 4.91 -2.00 -10.46
N VAL A 68 5.37 -1.86 -9.22
CA VAL A 68 5.97 -0.61 -8.74
C VAL A 68 7.31 -0.33 -9.42
N VAL A 69 8.15 -1.36 -9.63
CA VAL A 69 9.41 -1.22 -10.39
C VAL A 69 9.11 -0.71 -11.80
N VAL A 70 8.23 -1.38 -12.54
CA VAL A 70 7.86 -0.96 -13.91
C VAL A 70 7.29 0.46 -13.90
N GLY A 71 6.36 0.76 -13.00
CA GLY A 71 5.77 2.10 -12.88
C GLY A 71 6.80 3.19 -12.59
N SER A 72 7.74 2.94 -11.68
CA SER A 72 8.80 3.89 -11.32
C SER A 72 9.79 4.15 -12.47
N VAL A 73 10.11 3.11 -13.27
CA VAL A 73 10.96 3.26 -14.47
C VAL A 73 10.23 4.04 -15.56
N LEU A 74 8.93 3.79 -15.76
CA LEU A 74 8.10 4.56 -16.69
C LEU A 74 8.01 6.03 -16.28
N LEU A 75 7.82 6.31 -14.98
CA LEU A 75 7.84 7.68 -14.46
C LEU A 75 9.19 8.36 -14.68
N ALA A 76 10.30 7.65 -14.42
CA ALA A 76 11.64 8.17 -14.64
C ALA A 76 11.93 8.51 -16.11
N SER A 77 11.28 7.80 -17.04
CA SER A 77 11.45 8.03 -18.48
C SER A 77 10.92 9.39 -18.96
N ILE A 78 10.07 10.06 -18.18
CA ILE A 78 9.51 11.38 -18.51
C ILE A 78 10.62 12.44 -18.66
N GLY A 79 11.55 12.50 -17.69
CA GLY A 79 12.65 13.47 -17.70
C GLY A 79 13.93 12.98 -18.37
N GLY A 80 14.08 11.68 -18.60
CA GLY A 80 15.25 11.12 -19.32
C GLY A 80 16.61 11.36 -18.64
N THR A 81 16.64 11.60 -17.34
CA THR A 81 17.86 11.90 -16.57
C THR A 81 18.82 10.71 -16.47
N ALA A 82 20.06 10.92 -16.02
CA ALA A 82 20.99 9.81 -15.77
C ALA A 82 20.44 8.76 -14.78
N LEU A 83 19.60 9.19 -13.83
CA LEU A 83 18.94 8.30 -12.88
C LEU A 83 17.91 7.37 -13.53
N PHE A 84 17.33 7.76 -14.68
CA PHE A 84 16.47 6.87 -15.46
C PHE A 84 17.25 5.64 -15.93
N TRP A 85 18.44 5.80 -16.51
CA TRP A 85 19.25 4.67 -16.98
C TRP A 85 19.65 3.73 -15.85
N ILE A 86 20.00 4.28 -14.69
CA ILE A 86 20.30 3.50 -13.48
C ILE A 86 19.05 2.72 -13.04
N SER A 87 17.90 3.38 -12.92
CA SER A 87 16.63 2.75 -12.56
C SER A 87 16.23 1.66 -13.56
N LEU A 88 16.45 1.87 -14.86
CA LEU A 88 16.16 0.90 -15.91
C LEU A 88 17.01 -0.37 -15.77
N ILE A 89 18.33 -0.24 -15.60
CA ILE A 89 19.25 -1.38 -15.45
C ILE A 89 18.93 -2.15 -14.17
N VAL A 90 18.84 -1.44 -13.03
CA VAL A 90 18.53 -2.07 -11.74
C VAL A 90 17.13 -2.66 -11.76
N GLY A 91 16.18 -2.01 -12.42
CA GLY A 91 14.81 -2.46 -12.62
C GLY A 91 14.75 -3.75 -13.44
N ALA A 92 15.51 -3.85 -14.54
CA ALA A 92 15.59 -5.08 -15.33
C ALA A 92 16.12 -6.26 -14.49
N ILE A 93 17.20 -6.03 -13.72
CA ILE A 93 17.74 -7.04 -12.78
C ILE A 93 16.68 -7.44 -11.76
N ALA A 94 15.97 -6.46 -11.19
CA ALA A 94 14.91 -6.70 -10.21
C ALA A 94 13.74 -7.50 -10.80
N ILE A 95 13.30 -7.18 -12.02
CA ILE A 95 12.20 -7.89 -12.70
C ILE A 95 12.58 -9.33 -13.00
N ILE A 96 13.79 -9.58 -13.53
CA ILE A 96 14.32 -10.93 -13.70
C ILE A 96 14.32 -11.65 -12.33
N GLY A 97 14.84 -10.97 -11.30
CA GLY A 97 14.80 -11.34 -9.89
C GLY A 97 13.44 -11.81 -9.40
N LEU A 98 12.40 -11.01 -9.66
CA LEU A 98 11.03 -11.19 -9.17
C LEU A 98 10.25 -12.23 -9.97
N ALA A 99 10.49 -12.31 -11.28
CA ALA A 99 9.82 -13.23 -12.20
C ALA A 99 10.44 -14.63 -12.19
N GLY A 100 11.68 -14.77 -11.74
CA GLY A 100 12.41 -16.03 -11.78
C GLY A 100 11.81 -17.17 -10.94
N PRO A 101 11.99 -18.43 -11.37
CA PRO A 101 11.43 -19.60 -10.70
C PRO A 101 11.98 -19.80 -9.29
N TRP A 102 13.17 -19.26 -8.97
CA TRP A 102 13.79 -19.40 -7.64
C TRP A 102 12.96 -18.79 -6.51
N LEU A 103 12.19 -17.71 -6.76
CA LEU A 103 11.32 -17.13 -5.74
C LEU A 103 10.07 -17.97 -5.50
N THR A 104 9.64 -18.78 -6.46
CA THR A 104 8.45 -19.63 -6.30
C THR A 104 8.65 -20.70 -5.24
N LEU A 105 9.89 -21.17 -5.05
CA LEU A 105 10.28 -22.11 -4.01
C LEU A 105 10.33 -21.46 -2.61
N TRP A 106 10.48 -20.14 -2.56
CA TRP A 106 10.65 -19.39 -1.31
C TRP A 106 9.35 -18.77 -0.79
N VAL A 107 8.47 -18.37 -1.70
CA VAL A 107 7.13 -17.84 -1.41
C VAL A 107 6.24 -18.95 -0.86
N ARG A 108 5.41 -18.64 0.14
CA ARG A 108 4.45 -19.61 0.71
C ARG A 108 3.40 -19.99 -0.35
N GLN A 109 3.20 -21.30 -0.53
CA GLN A 109 2.11 -21.83 -1.36
C GLN A 109 0.80 -22.04 -0.58
N GLN A 110 0.84 -22.10 0.75
CA GLN A 110 -0.35 -22.39 1.54
C GLN A 110 -1.21 -21.13 1.75
N PRO A 111 -2.55 -21.26 1.63
CA PRO A 111 -3.47 -20.19 2.01
C PRO A 111 -3.28 -19.85 3.48
N VAL A 112 -3.23 -18.57 3.82
CA VAL A 112 -3.26 -18.11 5.21
C VAL A 112 -4.59 -18.62 5.80
N ALA A 113 -4.55 -19.39 6.89
CA ALA A 113 -5.74 -20.03 7.45
C ALA A 113 -6.83 -19.04 7.90
N ASP A 114 -6.48 -17.75 8.04
CA ASP A 114 -7.39 -16.65 8.38
C ASP A 114 -7.28 -15.51 7.34
N GLN A 115 -7.70 -15.74 6.10
CA GLN A 115 -7.68 -14.67 5.10
C GLN A 115 -8.69 -13.58 5.46
N LEU A 116 -8.17 -12.40 5.79
CA LEU A 116 -8.93 -11.16 5.78
C LEU A 116 -9.64 -11.02 4.42
N GLY A 117 -10.95 -10.77 4.45
CA GLY A 117 -11.72 -10.53 3.22
C GLY A 117 -11.15 -9.35 2.40
N SER A 118 -11.56 -9.23 1.14
CA SER A 118 -11.06 -8.20 0.22
C SER A 118 -11.25 -6.77 0.75
N VAL A 119 -12.33 -6.51 1.48
CA VAL A 119 -12.64 -5.18 2.04
C VAL A 119 -11.58 -4.72 3.05
N PRO A 120 -11.29 -5.46 4.15
CA PRO A 120 -10.19 -5.10 5.04
C PRO A 120 -8.86 -4.85 4.35
N VAL A 121 -8.49 -5.69 3.37
CA VAL A 121 -7.25 -5.56 2.63
C VAL A 121 -7.25 -4.27 1.81
N ALA A 122 -8.35 -3.94 1.14
CA ALA A 122 -8.49 -2.70 0.38
C ALA A 122 -8.37 -1.46 1.26
N LEU A 123 -9.00 -1.45 2.45
CA LEU A 123 -8.91 -0.35 3.40
C LEU A 123 -7.49 -0.18 3.94
N MET A 124 -6.77 -1.26 4.25
CA MET A 124 -5.36 -1.18 4.67
C MET A 124 -4.46 -0.71 3.52
N ALA A 125 -4.68 -1.22 2.30
CA ALA A 125 -3.89 -0.84 1.12
C ALA A 125 -4.11 0.61 0.69
N SER A 126 -5.27 1.19 1.00
CA SER A 126 -5.61 2.57 0.64
C SER A 126 -4.59 3.60 1.16
N GLY A 127 -3.93 3.34 2.29
CA GLY A 127 -2.91 4.23 2.83
C GLY A 127 -1.74 4.45 1.88
N ALA A 128 -1.27 3.38 1.22
CA ALA A 128 -0.16 3.48 0.27
C ALA A 128 -0.61 3.96 -1.13
N ILE A 129 -1.86 3.67 -1.51
CA ILE A 129 -2.41 4.02 -2.84
C ILE A 129 -2.87 5.47 -2.91
N THR A 130 -3.41 6.03 -1.83
CA THR A 130 -3.99 7.38 -1.81
C THR A 130 -3.03 8.49 -2.25
N PRO A 131 -1.77 8.56 -1.77
CA PRO A 131 -0.84 9.57 -2.27
C PRO A 131 -0.60 9.47 -3.79
N ILE A 132 -0.57 8.25 -4.34
CA ILE A 132 -0.41 8.03 -5.79
C ILE A 132 -1.61 8.59 -6.54
N VAL A 133 -2.82 8.21 -6.12
CA VAL A 133 -4.08 8.65 -6.74
C VAL A 133 -4.24 10.17 -6.68
N VAL A 134 -3.99 10.75 -5.51
CA VAL A 134 -4.09 12.20 -5.30
C VAL A 134 -3.04 12.95 -6.11
N GLY A 135 -1.80 12.48 -6.13
CA GLY A 135 -0.73 13.11 -6.90
C GLY A 135 -0.98 13.10 -8.41
N PHE A 136 -1.50 12.01 -8.97
CA PHE A 136 -1.88 11.99 -10.40
C PHE A 136 -3.15 12.78 -10.69
N ALA A 137 -4.13 12.79 -9.78
CA ALA A 137 -5.37 13.52 -9.99
C ALA A 137 -5.16 15.05 -9.89
N ALA A 138 -4.36 15.51 -8.94
CA ALA A 138 -4.00 16.92 -8.76
C ALA A 138 -2.62 17.23 -9.36
N TRP A 139 -2.38 16.75 -10.59
CA TRP A 139 -1.11 16.86 -11.31
C TRP A 139 -0.65 18.30 -11.59
N ASP A 140 -1.61 19.23 -11.58
CA ASP A 140 -1.44 20.68 -11.76
C ASP A 140 -1.22 21.44 -10.45
N GLY A 141 -1.46 20.80 -9.29
CA GLY A 141 -1.36 21.48 -8.00
C GLY A 141 -1.85 20.69 -6.80
N VAL A 142 -0.92 20.16 -5.99
CA VAL A 142 -1.25 19.60 -4.67
C VAL A 142 -1.25 20.69 -3.60
N GLY A 143 -2.44 21.18 -3.25
CA GLY A 143 -2.66 22.08 -2.11
C GLY A 143 -2.72 21.40 -0.72
N PRO A 144 -2.80 22.18 0.38
CA PRO A 144 -2.79 21.66 1.75
C PRO A 144 -3.90 20.63 2.04
N VAL A 145 -5.07 20.80 1.45
CA VAL A 145 -6.20 19.89 1.69
C VAL A 145 -5.94 18.48 1.17
N HIS A 146 -5.19 18.35 0.08
CA HIS A 146 -4.78 17.08 -0.50
C HIS A 146 -3.79 16.36 0.43
N TRP A 147 -2.86 17.11 1.04
CA TRP A 147 -1.96 16.56 2.06
C TRP A 147 -2.71 16.07 3.28
N ILE A 148 -3.66 16.87 3.79
CA ILE A 148 -4.49 16.49 4.94
C ILE A 148 -5.30 15.22 4.62
N LEU A 149 -5.90 15.14 3.42
CA LEU A 149 -6.62 13.95 2.97
C LEU A 149 -5.70 12.73 2.94
N THR A 150 -4.54 12.83 2.28
CA THR A 150 -3.59 11.74 2.13
C THR A 150 -3.09 11.26 3.50
N ILE A 151 -2.62 12.17 4.36
CA ILE A 151 -2.13 11.84 5.70
C ILE A 151 -3.24 11.17 6.52
N GLY A 152 -4.45 11.72 6.50
CA GLY A 152 -5.55 11.15 7.24
C GLY A 152 -5.97 9.77 6.74
N VAL A 153 -5.92 9.50 5.44
CA VAL A 153 -6.12 8.15 4.89
C VAL A 153 -5.00 7.20 5.30
N VAL A 154 -3.73 7.62 5.24
CA VAL A 154 -2.58 6.82 5.69
C VAL A 154 -2.73 6.45 7.17
N VAL A 155 -3.04 7.42 8.03
CA VAL A 155 -3.23 7.22 9.47
C VAL A 155 -4.44 6.33 9.73
N SER A 156 -5.55 6.52 9.01
CA SER A 156 -6.76 5.69 9.13
C SER A 156 -6.50 4.26 8.70
N ALA A 157 -5.78 4.04 7.59
CA ALA A 157 -5.39 2.73 7.09
C ALA A 157 -4.47 2.00 8.07
N TRP A 158 -3.48 2.70 8.62
CA TRP A 158 -2.60 2.17 9.66
C TRP A 158 -3.38 1.80 10.92
N ALA A 159 -4.18 2.71 11.46
CA ALA A 159 -4.96 2.49 12.65
C ALA A 159 -5.95 1.33 12.49
N TYR A 160 -6.60 1.27 11.32
CA TYR A 160 -7.46 0.17 10.94
C TYR A 160 -6.69 -1.15 10.86
N GLY A 161 -5.50 -1.15 10.26
CA GLY A 161 -4.57 -2.28 10.25
C GLY A 161 -4.17 -2.80 11.63
N ARG A 162 -4.20 -1.92 12.65
CA ARG A 162 -3.94 -2.24 14.06
C ARG A 162 -5.18 -2.64 14.84
N GLY A 163 -6.36 -2.71 14.21
CA GLY A 163 -7.63 -3.01 14.87
C GLY A 163 -8.18 -1.86 15.71
N LEU A 164 -7.65 -0.65 15.56
CA LEU A 164 -8.08 0.51 16.36
C LEU A 164 -9.42 1.06 15.81
N PRO A 165 -10.40 1.33 16.69
CA PRO A 165 -11.74 1.74 16.25
C PRO A 165 -11.75 3.10 15.55
N PHE A 166 -10.82 4.00 15.85
CA PHE A 166 -10.74 5.28 15.15
C PHE A 166 -10.29 5.14 13.68
N GLY A 167 -9.62 4.05 13.30
CA GLY A 167 -9.21 3.82 11.91
C GLY A 167 -10.41 3.71 10.96
N ILE A 168 -11.44 2.95 11.34
CA ILE A 168 -12.67 2.84 10.53
C ILE A 168 -13.49 4.15 10.55
N TRP A 169 -13.49 4.88 11.67
CA TRP A 169 -14.15 6.18 11.75
C TRP A 169 -13.46 7.25 10.91
N GLY A 170 -12.13 7.18 10.79
CA GLY A 170 -11.37 8.01 9.86
C GLY A 170 -11.88 7.87 8.42
N PHE A 171 -12.09 6.64 7.94
CA PHE A 171 -12.67 6.42 6.62
C PHE A 171 -14.14 6.86 6.49
N ARG A 172 -14.94 6.75 7.55
CA ARG A 172 -16.37 7.07 7.50
C ARG A 172 -16.69 8.56 7.60
N VAL A 173 -15.87 9.31 8.33
CA VAL A 173 -16.17 10.70 8.72
C VAL A 173 -15.08 11.65 8.23
N PHE A 174 -13.81 11.38 8.56
CA PHE A 174 -12.72 12.27 8.15
C PHE A 174 -12.57 12.33 6.63
N VAL A 175 -12.52 11.17 5.96
CA VAL A 175 -12.35 11.09 4.49
C VAL A 175 -13.43 11.87 3.73
N PRO A 176 -14.74 11.78 4.02
CA PRO A 176 -15.72 12.61 3.32
C PRO A 176 -15.61 14.10 3.68
N ILE A 177 -15.34 14.45 4.95
CA ILE A 177 -15.23 15.86 5.38
C ILE A 177 -14.07 16.56 4.67
N VAL A 178 -12.90 15.94 4.58
CA VAL A 178 -11.73 16.52 3.91
C VAL A 178 -11.77 16.28 2.41
N GLY A 179 -12.32 15.15 1.99
CA GLY A 179 -12.38 14.73 0.60
C GLY A 179 -13.24 15.63 -0.28
N VAL A 180 -14.39 16.14 0.23
CA VAL A 180 -15.23 17.08 -0.54
C VAL A 180 -14.45 18.36 -0.90
N PRO A 181 -13.82 19.07 0.05
CA PRO A 181 -12.90 20.16 -0.26
C PRO A 181 -11.78 19.79 -1.24
N SER A 182 -11.17 18.60 -1.13
CA SER A 182 -10.15 18.15 -2.10
C SER A 182 -10.72 18.05 -3.51
N VAL A 183 -11.89 17.44 -3.69
CA VAL A 183 -12.57 17.35 -5.00
C VAL A 183 -12.85 18.73 -5.59
N LEU A 184 -13.29 19.68 -4.77
CA LEU A 184 -13.60 21.04 -5.21
C LEU A 184 -12.34 21.85 -5.59
N GLN A 185 -11.18 21.51 -5.02
CA GLN A 185 -9.90 22.18 -5.32
C GLN A 185 -9.12 21.53 -6.46
N THR A 186 -9.55 20.36 -6.97
CA THR A 186 -8.87 19.68 -8.08
C THR A 186 -9.52 20.04 -9.42
N SER A 187 -8.71 20.35 -10.42
CA SER A 187 -9.20 20.58 -11.79
C SER A 187 -9.79 19.30 -12.40
N ARG A 188 -10.59 19.46 -13.46
CA ARG A 188 -11.10 18.31 -14.22
C ARG A 188 -10.02 17.84 -15.20
N PRO A 189 -9.80 16.52 -15.37
CA PRO A 189 -10.64 15.42 -14.88
C PRO A 189 -10.28 14.87 -13.49
N GLY A 190 -9.23 15.38 -12.84
CA GLY A 190 -8.73 14.88 -11.56
C GLY A 190 -9.76 14.82 -10.42
N SER A 191 -10.63 15.83 -10.32
CA SER A 191 -11.72 15.86 -9.35
C SER A 191 -12.65 14.64 -9.42
N PHE A 192 -12.91 14.11 -10.63
CA PHE A 192 -13.71 12.89 -10.78
C PHE A 192 -13.00 11.67 -10.20
N VAL A 193 -11.69 11.54 -10.43
CA VAL A 193 -10.88 10.44 -9.90
C VAL A 193 -10.88 10.45 -8.37
N ILE A 194 -10.66 11.62 -7.76
CA ILE A 194 -10.68 11.77 -6.30
C ILE A 194 -12.08 11.49 -5.74
N ALA A 195 -13.14 11.99 -6.37
CA ALA A 195 -14.51 11.75 -5.94
C ALA A 195 -14.86 10.24 -5.95
N VAL A 196 -14.51 9.53 -7.02
CA VAL A 196 -14.71 8.08 -7.11
C VAL A 196 -13.91 7.35 -6.04
N ALA A 197 -12.64 7.71 -5.83
CA ALA A 197 -11.81 7.11 -4.79
C ALA A 197 -12.40 7.30 -3.38
N ILE A 198 -12.89 8.51 -3.06
CA ILE A 198 -13.56 8.80 -1.79
C ILE A 198 -14.82 7.96 -1.64
N VAL A 199 -15.70 7.93 -2.64
CA VAL A 199 -16.95 7.16 -2.60
C VAL A 199 -16.66 5.67 -2.38
N LEU A 200 -15.65 5.12 -3.05
CA LEU A 200 -15.24 3.73 -2.87
C LEU A 200 -14.72 3.48 -1.45
N LEU A 201 -13.83 4.32 -0.93
CA LEU A 201 -13.29 4.16 0.43
C LEU A 201 -14.38 4.27 1.50
N VAL A 202 -15.27 5.26 1.38
CA VAL A 202 -16.38 5.46 2.30
C VAL A 202 -17.36 4.28 2.22
N GLY A 203 -17.73 3.87 0.99
CA GLY A 203 -18.62 2.73 0.77
C GLY A 203 -18.07 1.42 1.35
N LEU A 204 -16.77 1.15 1.13
CA LEU A 204 -16.08 0.01 1.73
C LEU A 204 -16.09 0.08 3.26
N ALA A 205 -15.84 1.26 3.85
CA ALA A 205 -15.81 1.45 5.29
C ALA A 205 -17.18 1.27 5.97
N TRP A 206 -18.28 1.52 5.25
CA TRP A 206 -19.65 1.26 5.74
C TRP A 206 -20.09 -0.19 5.55
N SER A 207 -19.38 -0.99 4.76
CA SER A 207 -19.73 -2.39 4.56
C SER A 207 -19.60 -3.21 5.86
N PRO A 208 -20.44 -4.25 6.07
CA PRO A 208 -20.35 -5.11 7.25
C PRO A 208 -18.98 -5.78 7.39
N SER A 209 -18.34 -6.13 6.27
CA SER A 209 -17.02 -6.75 6.21
C SER A 209 -15.90 -5.88 6.77
N ALA A 210 -16.07 -4.55 6.78
CA ALA A 210 -15.07 -3.64 7.35
C ALA A 210 -14.94 -3.78 8.87
N LYS A 211 -15.96 -4.26 9.59
CA LYS A 211 -15.90 -4.41 11.06
C LYS A 211 -15.03 -5.59 11.52
N LYS A 212 -14.68 -6.52 10.62
CA LYS A 212 -13.98 -7.77 10.98
C LYS A 212 -12.63 -7.54 11.68
N VAL A 213 -11.91 -6.47 11.30
CA VAL A 213 -10.58 -6.16 11.87
C VAL A 213 -10.67 -5.53 13.25
N THR A 214 -11.72 -4.74 13.51
CA THR A 214 -11.91 -4.01 14.77
C THR A 214 -12.79 -4.76 15.77
N ALA A 215 -13.29 -5.95 15.41
CA ALA A 215 -14.18 -6.75 16.24
C ALA A 215 -13.45 -7.64 17.27
N VAL A 216 -12.15 -7.88 17.14
CA VAL A 216 -11.38 -8.75 18.04
C VAL A 216 -10.65 -7.91 19.08
N ILE A 217 -11.22 -7.78 20.27
CA ILE A 217 -10.58 -7.11 21.42
C ILE A 217 -9.87 -8.12 22.34
N THR A 218 -10.04 -9.43 22.17
CA THR A 218 -9.33 -10.44 22.98
C THR A 218 -9.36 -11.79 22.26
N PRO A 219 -8.23 -12.52 22.13
CA PRO A 219 -8.34 -13.96 21.91
C PRO A 219 -9.11 -14.55 23.10
N PRO A 220 -10.09 -15.45 22.89
CA PRO A 220 -10.71 -16.14 24.01
C PRO A 220 -9.59 -16.81 24.81
N LEU A 221 -9.46 -16.44 26.08
CA LEU A 221 -8.56 -17.13 27.01
C LEU A 221 -8.89 -18.63 26.90
N PRO A 222 -7.87 -19.51 26.86
CA PRO A 222 -8.12 -20.94 26.90
C PRO A 222 -9.04 -21.21 28.09
N ALA A 223 -10.18 -21.86 27.84
CA ALA A 223 -11.08 -22.24 28.93
C ALA A 223 -10.23 -22.96 30.01
N PRO A 224 -10.39 -22.61 31.30
CA PRO A 224 -9.65 -23.28 32.35
C PRO A 224 -9.89 -24.78 32.21
N MET A 225 -8.80 -25.53 32.01
CA MET A 225 -8.86 -26.99 32.02
C MET A 225 -9.48 -27.38 33.35
N SER A 226 -10.73 -27.88 33.32
CA SER A 226 -11.26 -28.54 34.50
C SER A 226 -10.41 -29.79 34.68
N THR A 227 -9.46 -29.76 35.62
CA THR A 227 -8.87 -30.94 36.21
C THR A 227 -9.96 -31.66 36.99
N ARG A 228 -10.93 -32.23 36.26
CA ARG A 228 -11.93 -33.12 36.83
C ARG A 228 -11.20 -34.40 37.15
N GLY A 229 -10.81 -34.49 38.42
CA GLY A 229 -9.98 -35.55 38.95
C GLY A 229 -10.46 -36.92 38.52
N THR A 230 -9.56 -37.68 37.93
CA THR A 230 -9.60 -39.14 37.94
C THR A 230 -9.33 -39.61 39.37
N LYS A 231 -10.32 -39.44 40.25
CA LYS A 231 -10.39 -40.16 41.52
C LYS A 231 -11.53 -41.17 41.43
N ASN A 232 -11.10 -42.43 41.45
CA ASN A 232 -11.79 -43.61 41.97
C ASN A 232 -12.70 -44.39 41.02
N ALA A 233 -12.28 -45.61 40.69
CA ALA A 233 -12.81 -46.88 41.19
C ALA A 233 -12.01 -47.97 40.46
N GLY A 234 -11.30 -48.90 41.10
CA GLY A 234 -11.74 -49.82 42.13
C GLY A 234 -11.40 -51.21 41.59
#